data_AF-A0A7U7EP41-F1
#
_entry.id   AF-A0A7U7EP41-F1
#
_cell.length_a   1.000
_cell.length_b   1.000
_cell.length_c   1.000
_cell.angle_alpha   90.00
_cell.angle_beta   90.00
_cell.angle_gamma   90.00
#
_symmetry.space_group_name_H-M   'P 1'
#
loop_
_entity.id
_entity.type
_entity.pdbx_description
1 polymer ?
#
loop_
_entity_poly.entity_id
_entity_poly.type
_entity_poly.pdbx_seq_one_letter_code
_entity_poly.pdbx_strand_id
1 'polypeptide(L)'
;MGIFDWKHWLVLLVVAIVVFGSKRLKSLGEDLGESIRGFRRSLRDADEEVAAVAPPPPPPAIGSEVGERQERRERPASVGPG
;
A
#
# COMPACT_ATOMS: atom_id res chain seq x y z
N MET A 1 22.14 -32.30 -7.11
CA MET A 1 21.63 -32.70 -5.78
C MET A 1 22.48 -32.00 -4.75
N GLY A 2 22.23 -30.71 -4.60
CA GLY A 2 23.23 -29.73 -4.15
C GLY A 2 22.96 -29.27 -2.73
N ILE A 3 23.98 -28.70 -2.11
CA ILE A 3 23.95 -28.19 -0.73
C ILE A 3 22.94 -27.04 -0.49
N PHE A 4 22.19 -26.65 -1.53
CA PHE A 4 21.16 -25.61 -1.52
C PHE A 4 19.72 -26.14 -1.48
N ASP A 5 19.51 -27.45 -1.33
CA ASP A 5 18.16 -28.00 -1.19
C ASP A 5 17.49 -27.48 0.11
N TRP A 6 16.22 -27.08 0.03
CA TRP A 6 15.39 -26.60 1.17
C TRP A 6 15.45 -27.54 2.40
N LYS A 7 15.59 -28.85 2.16
CA LYS A 7 15.75 -29.86 3.22
C LYS A 7 17.02 -29.68 4.04
N HIS A 8 18.13 -29.24 3.44
CA HIS A 8 19.38 -28.98 4.17
C HIS A 8 19.22 -27.80 5.13
N TRP A 9 18.55 -26.72 4.69
CA TRP A 9 18.23 -25.58 5.56
C TRP A 9 17.33 -25.98 6.73
N LEU A 10 16.33 -26.82 6.49
CA LEU A 10 15.45 -27.34 7.55
C LEU A 10 16.23 -28.16 8.59
N VAL A 11 17.13 -29.06 8.14
CA VAL A 11 17.97 -29.87 9.04
C VAL A 11 18.94 -28.99 9.82
N LEU A 12 19.57 -28.00 9.18
CA LEU A 12 20.47 -27.06 9.86
C LEU A 12 19.73 -26.25 10.93
N LEU A 13 18.51 -25.79 10.64
CA LEU A 13 17.67 -25.07 11.59
C LEU A 13 17.35 -25.93 12.81
N VAL A 14 16.98 -27.21 12.60
CA VAL A 14 16.71 -28.15 13.70
C VAL A 14 17.96 -28.36 14.55
N VAL A 15 19.12 -28.58 13.93
CA VAL A 15 20.39 -28.75 14.66
C VAL A 15 20.74 -27.48 15.44
N ALA A 16 20.58 -26.30 14.86
CA ALA A 16 20.80 -25.04 15.56
C ALA A 16 19.88 -24.90 16.79
N ILE A 17 18.58 -25.21 16.65
CA ILE A 17 17.64 -25.18 17.78
C ILE A 17 18.04 -26.17 18.88
N VAL A 18 18.53 -27.36 18.51
CA VAL A 18 18.97 -28.38 19.48
C VAL A 18 20.24 -27.95 20.22
N VAL A 19 21.22 -27.36 19.51
CA VAL A 19 22.49 -26.90 20.11
C VAL A 19 22.27 -25.68 21.01
N PHE A 20 21.51 -24.69 20.54
CA PHE A 20 21.21 -23.48 21.33
C PHE A 20 20.17 -23.75 22.42
N GLY A 21 19.30 -24.74 22.22
CA GLY A 21 18.17 -25.05 23.09
C GLY A 21 17.00 -24.06 22.94
N SER A 22 15.77 -24.53 23.18
CA SER A 22 14.55 -23.71 23.04
C SER A 22 14.51 -22.50 23.97
N LYS A 23 15.14 -22.58 25.15
CA LYS A 23 15.14 -21.52 26.15
C LYS A 23 15.96 -20.29 25.74
N ARG A 24 17.13 -20.50 25.12
CA ARG A 24 17.98 -19.40 24.62
C ARG A 24 17.42 -18.80 23.34
N LEU A 25 16.88 -19.63 22.46
CA LEU A 25 16.26 -19.18 21.23
C LEU A 25 14.98 -18.37 21.49
N LYS A 26 14.20 -18.74 22.52
CA LYS A 26 13.04 -17.95 22.96
C LYS A 26 13.46 -16.61 23.55
N SER A 27 14.43 -16.56 24.47
CA SER A 27 14.84 -15.29 25.08
C SER A 27 15.43 -14.33 24.04
N LEU A 28 16.38 -14.80 23.22
CA LEU A 28 17.00 -13.98 22.18
C LEU A 28 16.02 -13.63 21.05
N GLY A 29 15.13 -14.57 20.71
CA GLY A 29 14.10 -14.34 19.70
C GLY A 29 13.00 -13.38 20.17
N GLU A 30 12.72 -13.31 21.47
CA GLU A 30 11.77 -12.35 22.05
C GLU A 30 12.36 -10.93 21.99
N ASP A 31 13.62 -10.74 22.41
CA ASP A 31 14.31 -9.44 22.36
C ASP A 31 14.49 -8.91 20.93
N LEU A 32 14.94 -9.77 20.01
CA LEU A 32 15.10 -9.43 18.59
C LEU A 32 13.74 -9.29 17.90
N GLY A 33 12.78 -10.13 18.29
CA GLY A 33 11.42 -10.15 17.74
C GLY A 33 10.66 -8.88 18.06
N GLU A 34 10.78 -8.35 19.28
CA GLU A 34 10.16 -7.08 19.67
C GLU A 34 10.71 -5.90 18.86
N SER A 35 12.03 -5.86 18.68
CA SER A 35 12.72 -4.85 17.87
C SER A 35 12.25 -4.87 16.40
N ILE A 36 12.16 -6.06 15.79
CA ILE A 36 11.70 -6.24 14.41
C ILE A 36 10.19 -5.96 14.29
N ARG A 37 9.40 -6.28 15.31
CA ARG A 37 7.94 -6.05 15.33
C ARG A 37 7.61 -4.56 15.31
N GLY A 38 8.38 -3.74 16.03
CA GLY A 38 8.29 -2.28 15.96
C GLY A 38 8.58 -1.75 14.55
N PHE A 39 9.67 -2.21 13.93
CA PHE A 39 10.02 -1.84 12.57
C PHE A 39 8.94 -2.23 11.55
N ARG A 40 8.41 -3.45 11.63
CA ARG A 40 7.31 -3.89 10.75
C ARG A 40 6.02 -3.12 10.99
N ARG A 41 5.75 -2.69 12.23
CA ARG A 41 4.60 -1.83 12.56
C ARG A 41 4.75 -0.46 11.88
N SER A 42 5.91 0.17 12.02
CA SER A 42 6.19 1.48 11.40
C SER A 42 6.17 1.43 9.88
N LEU A 43 6.67 0.36 9.26
CA LEU A 43 6.56 0.19 7.81
C LEU A 43 5.09 0.10 7.36
N ARG A 44 4.26 -0.67 8.06
CA ARG A 44 2.83 -0.78 7.75
C ARG A 44 2.07 0.53 7.97
N ASP A 45 2.42 1.26 9.02
CA ASP A 45 1.84 2.58 9.31
C ASP A 45 2.24 3.60 8.24
N ALA A 46 3.49 3.57 7.78
CA ALA A 46 3.97 4.40 6.67
C ALA A 46 3.28 4.04 5.34
N ASP A 47 3.04 2.76 5.05
CA ASP A 47 2.25 2.34 3.87
C ASP A 47 0.80 2.85 3.95
N GLU A 48 0.20 2.88 5.15
CA GLU A 48 -1.17 3.36 5.37
C GLU A 48 -1.26 4.91 5.36
N GLU A 49 -0.22 5.60 5.85
CA GLU A 49 -0.09 7.06 5.79
C GLU A 49 0.11 7.53 4.33
N VAL A 50 0.87 6.79 3.52
CA VAL A 50 1.01 7.06 2.07
C VAL A 50 -0.32 6.86 1.33
N ALA A 51 -1.17 5.93 1.77
CA ALA A 51 -2.53 5.79 1.23
C ALA A 51 -3.47 6.92 1.66
N ALA A 52 -3.26 7.52 2.84
CA ALA A 52 -4.02 8.68 3.33
C ALA A 52 -3.55 10.03 2.76
N VAL A 53 -2.32 10.10 2.23
CA VAL A 53 -1.74 11.29 1.57
C VAL A 53 -1.85 11.22 0.04
N ALA A 54 -2.51 10.21 -0.52
CA ALA A 54 -2.97 10.30 -1.89
C ALA A 54 -3.90 11.52 -2.02
N PRO A 55 -3.61 12.50 -2.90
CA PRO A 55 -4.47 13.67 -3.06
C PRO A 55 -5.90 13.17 -3.33
N PRO A 56 -6.93 13.79 -2.72
CA PRO A 56 -8.30 13.37 -2.94
C PRO A 56 -8.53 13.27 -4.45
N PRO A 57 -9.22 12.21 -4.94
CA PRO A 57 -9.53 12.10 -6.36
C PRO A 57 -10.14 13.44 -6.78
N PRO A 58 -9.67 14.03 -7.91
CA PRO A 58 -10.11 15.36 -8.30
C PRO A 58 -11.64 15.39 -8.24
N PRO A 59 -12.23 16.42 -7.60
CA PRO A 59 -13.68 16.51 -7.50
C PRO A 59 -14.26 16.31 -8.91
N PRO A 60 -15.35 15.53 -9.07
CA PRO A 60 -15.98 15.40 -10.37
C PRO A 60 -16.19 16.81 -10.88
N ALA A 61 -15.62 17.13 -12.05
CA ALA A 61 -15.65 18.47 -12.60
C ALA A 61 -17.13 18.89 -12.73
N ILE A 62 -17.64 19.61 -11.72
CA ILE A 62 -18.92 20.30 -11.77
C ILE A 62 -18.69 21.51 -12.68
N GLY A 63 -18.53 21.21 -13.96
CA GLY A 63 -17.93 22.14 -14.92
C GLY A 63 -18.10 21.71 -16.37
N SER A 64 -18.92 20.70 -16.65
CA SER A 64 -19.35 20.38 -18.02
C SER A 64 -20.82 20.73 -18.31
N GLU A 65 -21.65 21.03 -17.31
CA GLU A 65 -23.04 21.46 -17.56
C GLU A 65 -23.20 22.96 -17.85
N VAL A 66 -22.20 23.79 -17.54
CA VAL A 66 -22.28 25.23 -17.84
C VAL A 66 -22.00 25.52 -19.34
N GLY A 67 -21.46 24.54 -20.07
CA GLY A 67 -21.22 24.63 -21.52
C GLY A 67 -22.46 24.44 -22.40
N GLU A 68 -23.59 23.95 -21.86
CA GLU A 68 -24.81 23.71 -22.67
C GLU A 68 -25.84 24.85 -22.57
N ARG A 69 -25.80 25.67 -21.52
CA ARG A 69 -26.75 26.80 -21.37
C ARG A 69 -26.36 28.03 -22.20
N GLN A 70 -25.11 28.10 -22.66
CA GLN A 70 -24.60 29.21 -23.45
C GLN A 70 -24.93 29.08 -24.94
N GLU A 71 -25.10 27.86 -25.46
CA GLU A 71 -25.43 27.63 -26.87
C GLU A 71 -26.91 27.91 -27.20
N ARG A 72 -27.83 27.77 -26.23
CA ARG A 72 -29.25 28.12 -26.43
C ARG A 72 -29.50 29.65 -26.40
N ARG A 73 -28.61 30.43 -25.79
CA ARG A 73 -28.75 31.89 -25.69
C ARG A 73 -28.10 32.65 -26.85
N GLU A 74 -27.25 31.98 -27.63
CA GLU A 74 -26.56 32.53 -28.81
C GLU A 74 -27.09 31.96 -30.13
N ARG A 75 -28.36 31.51 -30.19
CA ARG A 75 -29.08 31.47 -31.47
C ARG A 75 -29.65 32.87 -31.72
N PRO A 76 -28.98 33.67 -32.58
CA PRO A 76 -29.33 35.05 -32.82
C PRO A 76 -30.67 35.13 -33.55
N ALA A 77 -31.37 36.23 -33.31
CA ALA A 77 -32.47 36.68 -34.13
C ALA A 77 -32.04 36.75 -35.61
N SER A 78 -32.69 35.97 -36.49
CA SER A 78 -32.89 36.34 -37.90
C SER A 78 -33.74 35.30 -38.65
N VAL A 79 -35.07 35.46 -38.59
CA VAL A 79 -35.92 35.33 -39.78
C VAL A 79 -36.90 36.49 -39.72
N GLY A 80 -36.48 37.64 -40.25
CA GLY A 80 -37.41 38.64 -40.78
C GLY A 80 -37.77 38.27 -42.24
N PRO A 81 -38.05 39.26 -43.09
CA PRO A 81 -39.22 40.12 -43.15
C PRO A 81 -40.10 39.76 -44.38
N GLY A 82 -41.36 40.17 -44.39
CA GLY A 82 -42.29 40.00 -45.53
C GLY A 82 -43.74 40.11 -45.09
#